data_AF-B2KCW4-F1
#
_entry.id   AF-B2KCW4-F1
#
_cell.length_a   1.000
_cell.length_b   1.000
_cell.length_c   1.000
_cell.angle_alpha   90.00
_cell.angle_beta   90.00
_cell.angle_gamma   90.00
#
_symmetry.space_group_name_H-M   'P 1'
#
loop_
_entity.id
_entity.type
_entity.pdbx_description
1 polymer ?
#
loop_
_entity_poly.entity_id
_entity_poly.type
_entity_poly.pdbx_seq_one_letter_code
_entity_poly.pdbx_strand_id
1 'polypeptide(L)'
;MFDPYKQSFLFFKYTWLTVVFICAAVWLVYVFRDSGFINGVLYNPIVYLPNFLIHEFSHRFAGPVMMILGAQYGDAMNFQAVLVIIAGNAGETLVPVFLFFCALRLKGGRMLMPPLLYWISTTWYDVARYVSDARAMTFHLASSDMVSDSKPGTKGDWWYILDYFDALEYDILIGHVFYFIAAFCLVMAIFSAWYIFTHLEEFALEGKKNINKTPVKMQTYEELTKDPFSNIVPPPSQTDNSMHVIKIKPKNEDL
;
A
#
# COMPACT_ATOMS: atom_id res chain seq x y z
N MET A 1 -8.52 -16.04 21.08
CA MET A 1 -7.43 -15.45 21.89
C MET A 1 -6.60 -14.59 20.93
N PHE A 2 -6.67 -13.26 21.07
CA PHE A 2 -5.81 -12.34 20.31
C PHE A 2 -4.37 -12.65 20.70
N ASP A 3 -3.63 -13.30 19.82
CA ASP A 3 -2.20 -13.47 19.97
C ASP A 3 -1.61 -12.05 19.86
N PRO A 4 -0.92 -11.51 20.88
CA PRO A 4 -0.32 -10.17 20.81
C PRO A 4 0.70 -10.05 19.67
N TYR A 5 1.12 -11.18 19.10
CA TYR A 5 1.96 -11.30 17.91
C TYR A 5 1.18 -11.68 16.64
N LYS A 6 -0.14 -11.90 16.69
CA LYS A 6 -0.99 -11.94 15.48
C LYS A 6 -2.02 -10.80 15.55
N GLN A 7 -1.70 -9.73 14.83
CA GLN A 7 -2.68 -8.79 14.27
C GLN A 7 -3.27 -7.74 15.26
N SER A 8 -2.42 -7.08 16.03
CA SER A 8 -2.73 -5.70 16.43
C SER A 8 -2.37 -4.77 15.27
N PHE A 9 -3.27 -3.85 14.91
CA PHE A 9 -3.10 -2.89 13.80
C PHE A 9 -1.86 -1.99 13.97
N LEU A 10 -1.36 -1.88 15.20
CA LEU A 10 -0.22 -1.05 15.57
C LEU A 10 0.68 -1.75 16.60
N PHE A 11 1.97 -1.52 16.42
CA PHE A 11 3.08 -2.33 16.93
C PHE A 11 3.35 -2.24 18.44
N PHE A 12 2.57 -1.49 19.21
CA PHE A 12 2.92 -1.14 20.58
C PHE A 12 1.74 -1.32 21.53
N LYS A 13 2.05 -1.51 22.82
CA LYS A 13 1.03 -1.40 23.87
C LYS A 13 0.52 0.03 23.88
N TYR A 14 -0.76 0.23 23.60
CA TYR A 14 -1.41 1.53 23.75
C TYR A 14 -1.38 1.93 25.22
N THR A 15 -0.37 2.71 25.57
CA THR A 15 -0.40 3.50 26.79
C THR A 15 -1.04 4.84 26.46
N TRP A 16 -1.65 5.48 27.46
CA TRP A 16 -2.17 6.83 27.29
C TRP A 16 -1.07 7.81 26.83
N LEU A 17 0.17 7.61 27.29
CA LEU A 17 1.34 8.37 26.84
C LEU A 17 1.55 8.21 25.34
N THR A 18 1.51 6.99 24.81
CA THR A 18 1.71 6.75 23.37
C THR A 18 0.64 7.44 22.53
N VAL A 19 -0.62 7.42 22.98
CA VAL A 19 -1.71 8.14 22.30
C VAL A 19 -1.45 9.64 22.32
N VAL A 20 -1.07 10.21 23.47
CA VAL A 20 -0.74 11.64 23.58
C VAL A 20 0.42 12.02 22.66
N PHE A 21 1.49 11.22 22.61
CA PHE A 21 2.62 11.47 21.71
C PHE A 21 2.23 11.42 20.24
N ILE A 22 1.40 10.45 19.83
CA ILE A 22 0.91 10.35 18.46
C ILE A 22 0.05 11.57 18.11
N CYS A 23 -0.92 11.92 18.96
CA CYS A 23 -1.76 13.10 18.74
C CYS A 23 -0.94 14.39 18.67
N ALA A 24 0.05 14.55 19.54
CA ALA A 24 0.95 15.70 19.52
C ALA A 24 1.80 15.74 18.24
N ALA A 25 2.33 14.60 17.80
CA ALA A 25 3.09 14.51 16.56
C ALA A 25 2.22 14.82 15.33
N VAL A 26 1.00 14.30 15.27
CA VAL A 26 0.04 14.59 14.19
C VAL A 26 -0.30 16.08 14.16
N TRP A 27 -0.55 16.67 15.33
CA TRP A 27 -0.80 18.10 15.43
C TRP A 27 0.39 18.93 14.97
N LEU A 28 1.62 18.55 15.34
CA LEU A 28 2.83 19.22 14.86
C LEU A 28 2.97 19.13 13.34
N VAL A 29 2.77 17.95 12.73
CA VAL A 29 2.79 17.80 11.27
C VAL A 29 1.74 18.72 10.63
N TYR A 30 0.53 18.78 11.18
CA TYR A 30 -0.55 19.66 10.73
C TYR A 30 -0.21 21.16 10.82
N VAL A 31 0.41 21.58 11.92
CA VAL A 31 0.84 22.98 12.12
C VAL A 31 1.95 23.37 11.14
N PHE A 32 2.88 22.45 10.87
CA PHE A 32 4.01 22.68 9.95
C PHE A 32 3.74 22.23 8.50
N ARG A 33 2.47 22.09 8.12
CA ARG A 33 2.08 21.53 6.81
C ARG A 33 2.66 22.26 5.61
N ASP A 34 2.76 23.58 5.69
CA ASP A 34 3.25 24.43 4.61
C ASP A 34 4.77 24.59 4.64
N SER A 35 5.46 23.95 5.60
CA SER A 35 6.91 24.00 5.66
C SER A 35 7.55 23.28 4.47
N GLY A 36 8.67 23.80 3.96
CA GLY A 36 9.43 23.14 2.91
C GLY A 36 9.92 21.74 3.31
N PHE A 37 10.12 21.51 4.61
CA PHE A 37 10.50 20.20 5.14
C PHE A 37 9.39 19.16 4.98
N ILE A 38 8.17 19.43 5.45
CA ILE A 38 7.05 18.50 5.32
C ILE A 38 6.73 18.24 3.85
N ASN A 39 6.75 19.29 3.03
CA ASN A 39 6.63 19.17 1.58
C ASN A 39 7.70 18.25 0.98
N GLY A 40 8.97 18.43 1.34
CA GLY A 40 10.05 17.57 0.84
C GLY A 40 9.96 16.12 1.31
N VAL A 41 9.43 15.88 2.52
CA VAL A 41 9.20 14.52 3.03
C VAL A 41 8.05 13.83 2.33
N LEU A 42 6.96 14.54 2.02
CA LEU A 42 5.77 13.95 1.39
C LEU A 42 5.87 13.91 -0.15
N TYR A 43 6.64 14.81 -0.76
CA TYR A 43 6.86 14.83 -2.20
C TYR A 43 8.03 13.93 -2.59
N ASN A 44 7.76 12.63 -2.71
CA ASN A 44 8.77 11.63 -3.00
C ASN A 44 8.54 10.96 -4.37
N PRO A 45 9.50 11.08 -5.32
CA PRO A 45 9.34 10.51 -6.65
C PRO A 45 9.15 8.98 -6.65
N ILE A 46 9.65 8.28 -5.63
CA ILE A 46 9.53 6.83 -5.49
C ILE A 46 8.08 6.39 -5.27
N VAL A 47 7.30 7.22 -4.57
CA VAL A 47 5.88 6.94 -4.31
C VAL A 47 4.99 7.59 -5.36
N TYR A 48 5.37 8.79 -5.79
CA TYR A 48 4.65 9.55 -6.82
C TYR A 48 4.53 8.78 -8.13
N LEU A 49 5.61 8.15 -8.61
CA LEU A 49 5.57 7.46 -9.90
C LEU A 49 4.59 6.27 -9.91
N PRO A 50 4.63 5.33 -8.95
CA PRO A 50 3.60 4.31 -8.81
C PRO A 50 2.19 4.88 -8.67
N ASN A 51 2.00 5.93 -7.87
CA ASN A 51 0.69 6.59 -7.71
C ASN A 51 0.15 7.11 -9.04
N PHE A 52 0.95 7.88 -9.75
CA PHE A 52 0.60 8.41 -11.06
C PHE A 52 0.23 7.30 -12.04
N LEU A 53 1.01 6.22 -12.11
CA LEU A 53 0.72 5.09 -13.01
C LEU A 53 -0.60 4.39 -12.63
N ILE A 54 -0.87 4.19 -11.35
CA ILE A 54 -2.11 3.57 -10.86
C ILE A 54 -3.30 4.48 -11.14
N HIS A 55 -3.15 5.79 -10.93
CA HIS A 55 -4.17 6.80 -11.16
C HIS A 55 -4.61 6.78 -12.63
N GLU A 56 -3.65 6.90 -13.55
CA GLU A 56 -3.89 6.89 -15.00
C GLU A 56 -4.44 5.54 -15.48
N PHE A 57 -3.89 4.43 -14.97
CA PHE A 57 -4.43 3.10 -15.25
C PHE A 57 -5.90 2.99 -14.84
N SER A 58 -6.27 3.56 -13.69
CA SER A 58 -7.63 3.47 -13.16
C SER A 58 -8.64 4.26 -13.98
N HIS A 59 -8.28 5.44 -14.50
CA HIS A 59 -9.10 6.14 -15.48
C HIS A 59 -9.33 5.30 -16.74
N ARG A 60 -8.23 4.77 -17.31
CA ARG A 60 -8.26 3.96 -18.55
C ARG A 60 -9.01 2.65 -18.37
N PHE A 61 -9.01 2.09 -17.17
CA PHE A 61 -9.78 0.89 -16.84
C PHE A 61 -11.27 1.19 -16.66
N ALA A 62 -11.61 2.29 -15.96
CA ALA A 62 -12.99 2.64 -15.67
C ALA A 62 -13.80 3.01 -16.92
N GLY A 63 -13.20 3.70 -17.90
CA GLY A 63 -13.89 4.12 -19.13
C GLY A 63 -14.55 2.97 -19.89
N PRO A 64 -13.81 1.93 -20.33
CA PRO A 64 -14.38 0.76 -21.00
C PRO A 64 -15.38 -0.01 -20.14
N VAL A 65 -15.15 -0.13 -18.83
CA VAL A 65 -16.08 -0.81 -17.92
C VAL A 65 -17.42 -0.08 -17.89
N MET A 66 -17.43 1.24 -17.78
CA MET A 66 -18.66 2.03 -17.80
C MET A 66 -19.39 1.97 -19.16
N MET A 67 -18.63 1.85 -20.26
CA MET A 67 -19.21 1.64 -21.60
C MET A 67 -19.89 0.26 -21.71
N ILE A 68 -19.26 -0.80 -21.19
CA ILE A 68 -19.80 -2.17 -21.21
C ILE A 68 -21.06 -2.28 -20.34
N LEU A 69 -21.10 -1.59 -19.20
CA LEU A 69 -22.24 -1.60 -18.27
C LEU A 69 -23.48 -0.86 -18.81
N GLY A 70 -23.47 -0.41 -20.06
CA GLY A 70 -24.65 0.15 -20.71
C GLY A 70 -25.05 1.52 -20.16
N ALA A 71 -24.14 2.22 -19.48
CA ALA A 71 -24.33 3.62 -19.18
C ALA A 71 -24.17 4.38 -20.50
N GLN A 72 -25.27 4.55 -21.23
CA GLN A 72 -25.32 5.29 -22.48
C GLN A 72 -26.59 6.15 -22.51
N TYR A 73 -26.35 7.47 -22.44
CA TYR A 73 -27.15 8.60 -22.91
C TYR A 73 -28.39 9.08 -22.12
N GLY A 74 -28.20 10.25 -21.47
CA GLY A 74 -29.21 11.18 -20.92
C GLY A 74 -28.91 11.52 -19.45
N ASP A 75 -28.54 12.77 -19.11
CA ASP A 75 -27.98 13.28 -17.82
C ASP A 75 -26.80 12.48 -17.20
N ALA A 76 -26.63 11.23 -17.61
CA ALA A 76 -25.61 10.25 -17.28
C ALA A 76 -24.23 10.58 -17.88
N MET A 77 -24.14 11.51 -18.84
CA MET A 77 -22.84 12.03 -19.29
C MET A 77 -22.07 12.65 -18.11
N ASN A 78 -22.77 13.30 -17.18
CA ASN A 78 -22.15 13.88 -15.99
C ASN A 78 -21.74 12.78 -14.99
N PHE A 79 -22.61 11.81 -14.75
CA PHE A 79 -22.33 10.76 -13.77
C PHE A 79 -21.20 9.82 -14.22
N GLN A 80 -21.16 9.42 -15.50
CA GLN A 80 -20.07 8.60 -16.02
C GLN A 80 -18.73 9.32 -15.99
N ALA A 81 -18.70 10.58 -16.39
CA ALA A 81 -17.49 11.40 -16.32
C ALA A 81 -16.99 11.50 -14.88
N VAL A 82 -17.90 11.75 -13.92
CA VAL A 82 -17.58 11.78 -12.49
C VAL A 82 -17.06 10.42 -12.01
N LEU A 83 -17.64 9.30 -12.42
CA LEU A 83 -17.16 7.96 -12.03
C LEU A 83 -15.76 7.65 -12.59
N VAL A 84 -15.49 8.04 -13.84
CA VAL A 84 -14.15 7.89 -14.43
C VAL A 84 -13.15 8.77 -13.70
N ILE A 85 -13.49 10.01 -13.37
CA ILE A 85 -12.66 10.94 -12.58
C ILE A 85 -12.40 10.38 -11.18
N ILE A 86 -13.43 9.88 -10.51
CA ILE A 86 -13.31 9.25 -9.19
C ILE A 86 -12.40 8.02 -9.27
N ALA A 87 -12.44 7.25 -10.36
CA ALA A 87 -11.65 6.04 -10.49
C ALA A 87 -10.14 6.28 -10.38
N GLY A 88 -9.61 7.39 -10.92
CA GLY A 88 -8.18 7.75 -10.79
C GLY A 88 -7.77 7.90 -9.32
N ASN A 89 -8.43 8.84 -8.63
CA ASN A 89 -8.22 9.11 -7.20
C ASN A 89 -8.49 7.87 -6.31
N ALA A 90 -9.52 7.09 -6.65
CA ALA A 90 -9.87 5.87 -5.93
C ALA A 90 -8.81 4.79 -6.12
N GLY A 91 -8.29 4.57 -7.32
CA GLY A 91 -7.21 3.60 -7.55
C GLY A 91 -5.94 3.97 -6.78
N GLU A 92 -5.52 5.22 -6.88
CA GLU A 92 -4.36 5.75 -6.17
C GLU A 92 -4.45 5.56 -4.65
N THR A 93 -5.65 5.70 -4.08
CA THR A 93 -5.88 5.57 -2.64
C THR A 93 -6.12 4.12 -2.21
N LEU A 94 -6.96 3.39 -2.94
CA LEU A 94 -7.41 2.06 -2.54
C LEU A 94 -6.34 1.00 -2.74
N VAL A 95 -5.44 1.12 -3.73
CA VAL A 95 -4.35 0.16 -3.93
C VAL A 95 -3.40 0.10 -2.73
N PRO A 96 -2.78 1.20 -2.25
CA PRO A 96 -1.90 1.11 -1.08
C PRO A 96 -2.66 0.73 0.19
N VAL A 97 -3.93 1.13 0.35
CA VAL A 97 -4.79 0.67 1.45
C VAL A 97 -5.02 -0.84 1.40
N PHE A 98 -5.34 -1.38 0.23
CA PHE A 98 -5.53 -2.83 0.03
C PHE A 98 -4.23 -3.60 0.31
N LEU A 99 -3.10 -3.13 -0.22
CA LEU A 99 -1.79 -3.73 0.04
C LEU A 99 -1.43 -3.68 1.52
N PHE A 100 -1.77 -2.60 2.23
CA PHE A 100 -1.60 -2.49 3.67
C PHE A 100 -2.40 -3.56 4.42
N PHE A 101 -3.66 -3.79 4.06
CA PHE A 101 -4.46 -4.88 4.64
C PHE A 101 -3.94 -6.27 4.28
N CYS A 102 -3.41 -6.47 3.07
CA CYS A 102 -2.73 -7.71 2.70
C CYS A 102 -1.47 -7.93 3.55
N ALA A 103 -0.65 -6.90 3.75
CA ALA A 103 0.55 -6.97 4.58
C ALA A 103 0.25 -7.35 6.04
N LEU A 104 -0.88 -6.93 6.59
CA LEU A 104 -1.36 -7.37 7.92
C LEU A 104 -1.62 -8.88 8.02
N ARG A 105 -1.89 -9.55 6.89
CA ARG A 105 -2.18 -10.99 6.83
C ARG A 105 -0.97 -11.84 6.43
N LEU A 106 0.03 -11.25 5.78
CA LEU A 106 1.22 -11.95 5.33
C LEU A 106 2.21 -12.24 6.48
N LYS A 107 2.79 -13.43 6.48
CA LYS A 107 3.93 -13.75 7.37
C LYS A 107 5.11 -12.85 6.98
N GLY A 108 5.64 -12.09 7.93
CA GLY A 108 6.69 -11.10 7.67
C GLY A 108 6.20 -9.80 7.01
N GLY A 109 4.91 -9.67 6.69
CA GLY A 109 4.34 -8.46 6.09
C GLY A 109 4.44 -7.21 6.97
N ARG A 110 4.79 -7.38 8.25
CA ARG A 110 5.13 -6.30 9.19
C ARG A 110 6.17 -5.33 8.63
N MET A 111 7.19 -5.85 7.94
CA MET A 111 8.25 -5.03 7.34
C MET A 111 7.72 -4.09 6.25
N LEU A 112 6.57 -4.42 5.66
CA LEU A 112 5.92 -3.63 4.61
C LEU A 112 5.00 -2.55 5.17
N MET A 113 4.65 -2.58 6.47
CA MET A 113 3.69 -1.63 7.02
C MET A 113 4.19 -0.17 7.00
N PRO A 114 5.43 0.17 7.40
CA PRO A 114 5.92 1.54 7.31
C PRO A 114 5.90 2.14 5.89
N PRO A 115 6.46 1.48 4.85
CA PRO A 115 6.40 2.05 3.50
C PRO A 115 4.98 2.14 2.95
N LEU A 116 4.08 1.22 3.31
CA LEU A 116 2.67 1.29 2.90
C LEU A 116 1.90 2.41 3.61
N LEU A 117 2.11 2.62 4.91
CA LEU A 117 1.52 3.76 5.65
C LEU A 117 2.06 5.10 5.14
N TYR A 118 3.34 5.15 4.80
CA TYR A 118 3.94 6.32 4.17
C TYR A 118 3.33 6.57 2.79
N TRP A 119 3.13 5.52 1.99
CA TRP A 119 2.44 5.63 0.70
C TRP A 119 1.00 6.15 0.86
N ILE A 120 0.22 5.56 1.77
CA ILE A 120 -1.13 6.04 2.08
C ILE A 120 -1.10 7.52 2.50
N SER A 121 -0.10 7.93 3.29
CA SER A 121 0.08 9.32 3.71
C SER A 121 0.32 10.27 2.54
N THR A 122 1.17 9.91 1.57
CA THR A 122 1.44 10.79 0.43
C THR A 122 0.22 10.93 -0.46
N THR A 123 -0.51 9.83 -0.70
CA THR A 123 -1.77 9.88 -1.46
C THR A 123 -2.79 10.81 -0.81
N TRP A 124 -3.03 10.67 0.50
CA TRP A 124 -3.97 11.57 1.19
C TRP A 124 -3.48 13.02 1.25
N TYR A 125 -2.17 13.24 1.27
CA TYR A 125 -1.60 14.57 1.22
C TYR A 125 -1.84 15.25 -0.13
N ASP A 126 -1.62 14.53 -1.22
CA ASP A 126 -1.88 15.03 -2.57
C ASP A 126 -3.38 15.31 -2.75
N VAL A 127 -4.25 14.37 -2.33
CA VAL A 127 -5.70 14.59 -2.27
C VAL A 127 -6.05 15.85 -1.47
N ALA A 128 -5.48 16.04 -0.27
CA ALA A 128 -5.74 17.22 0.55
C ALA A 128 -5.41 18.53 -0.17
N ARG A 129 -4.29 18.56 -0.93
CA ARG A 129 -3.87 19.73 -1.71
C ARG A 129 -4.80 19.99 -2.88
N TYR A 130 -5.09 18.97 -3.69
CA TYR A 130 -5.97 19.13 -4.85
C TYR A 130 -7.41 19.47 -4.47
N VAL A 131 -7.91 18.90 -3.37
CA VAL A 131 -9.21 19.25 -2.81
C VAL A 131 -9.22 20.70 -2.33
N SER A 132 -8.21 21.13 -1.55
CA SER A 132 -8.15 22.51 -1.04
C SER A 132 -8.02 23.54 -2.15
N ASP A 133 -7.46 23.16 -3.30
CA ASP A 133 -7.31 24.02 -4.47
C ASP A 133 -8.51 23.95 -5.41
N ALA A 134 -9.54 23.13 -5.14
CA ALA A 134 -10.60 22.85 -6.09
C ALA A 134 -11.25 24.13 -6.65
N ARG A 135 -11.64 25.10 -5.81
CA ARG A 135 -12.20 26.39 -6.29
C ARG A 135 -11.18 27.32 -6.92
N ALA A 136 -9.95 27.32 -6.40
CA ALA A 136 -8.92 28.25 -6.82
C ALA A 136 -8.28 27.84 -8.16
N MET A 137 -8.29 26.55 -8.49
CA MET A 137 -7.79 25.96 -9.74
C MET A 137 -6.37 26.44 -10.08
N THR A 138 -5.52 26.58 -9.05
CA THR A 138 -4.17 27.13 -9.21
C THR A 138 -3.15 26.05 -9.54
N PHE A 139 -3.38 24.81 -9.12
CA PHE A 139 -2.52 23.69 -9.44
C PHE A 139 -2.73 23.22 -10.87
N HIS A 140 -1.61 22.89 -11.52
CA HIS A 140 -1.64 22.23 -12.82
C HIS A 140 -2.07 20.78 -12.62
N LEU A 141 -3.01 20.31 -13.44
CA LEU A 141 -3.38 18.90 -13.45
C LEU A 141 -2.26 18.10 -14.11
N ALA A 142 -1.70 17.15 -13.38
CA ALA A 142 -0.79 16.16 -13.94
C ALA A 142 -1.63 15.02 -14.52
N SER A 143 -2.05 15.16 -15.79
CA SER A 143 -2.76 14.11 -16.52
C SER A 143 -1.95 13.66 -17.75
N SER A 144 -1.91 12.34 -17.97
CA SER A 144 -1.22 11.67 -19.08
C SER A 144 -1.92 11.82 -20.44
N ASP A 145 -3.23 12.06 -20.48
CA ASP A 145 -4.04 12.03 -21.71
C ASP A 145 -5.08 13.18 -21.74
N MET A 146 -4.92 14.10 -22.70
CA MET A 146 -5.92 14.77 -23.59
C MET A 146 -7.32 15.24 -23.08
N VAL A 147 -7.76 15.01 -21.84
CA VAL A 147 -9.14 15.28 -21.38
C VAL A 147 -9.24 16.51 -20.48
N SER A 148 -8.14 16.94 -19.85
CA SER A 148 -8.07 18.20 -19.11
C SER A 148 -6.87 19.03 -19.58
N ASP A 149 -7.15 20.27 -19.99
CA ASP A 149 -6.12 21.25 -20.35
C ASP A 149 -5.28 21.52 -19.10
N SER A 150 -3.98 21.20 -19.11
CA SER A 150 -3.11 21.18 -17.91
C SER A 150 -2.79 22.57 -17.35
N LYS A 151 -3.46 23.61 -17.85
CA LYS A 151 -3.23 25.01 -17.50
C LYS A 151 -3.95 25.40 -16.20
N PRO A 152 -3.40 26.36 -15.43
CA PRO A 152 -4.12 26.98 -14.32
C PRO A 152 -5.46 27.56 -14.80
N GLY A 153 -6.50 27.41 -14.00
CA GLY A 153 -7.86 27.82 -14.35
C GLY A 153 -8.69 26.78 -15.09
N THR A 154 -8.13 25.60 -15.41
CA THR A 154 -8.92 24.46 -15.88
C THR A 154 -9.52 23.71 -14.71
N LYS A 155 -10.79 23.33 -14.84
CA LYS A 155 -11.49 22.48 -13.87
C LYS A 155 -10.80 21.13 -13.75
N GLY A 156 -10.31 20.82 -12.55
CA GLY A 156 -9.71 19.54 -12.21
C GLY A 156 -10.69 18.52 -11.66
N ASP A 157 -10.19 17.30 -11.44
CA ASP A 157 -10.94 16.17 -10.90
C ASP A 157 -11.78 16.56 -9.68
N TRP A 158 -11.15 17.17 -8.68
CA TRP A 158 -11.81 17.55 -7.43
C TRP A 158 -12.78 18.71 -7.59
N TRP A 159 -12.59 19.60 -8.58
CA TRP A 159 -13.61 20.60 -8.90
C TRP A 159 -14.88 19.90 -9.39
N TYR A 160 -14.76 18.98 -10.36
CA TYR A 160 -15.92 18.26 -10.92
C TYR A 160 -16.62 17.38 -9.88
N ILE A 161 -15.85 16.68 -9.05
CA ILE A 161 -16.40 15.85 -7.98
C ILE A 161 -17.20 16.71 -7.00
N LEU A 162 -16.62 17.80 -6.48
CA LEU A 162 -17.28 18.61 -5.46
C LEU A 162 -18.46 19.40 -6.02
N ASP A 163 -18.37 19.92 -7.25
CA ASP A 163 -19.48 20.60 -7.92
C ASP A 163 -20.68 19.66 -8.13
N TYR A 164 -20.42 18.42 -8.55
CA TYR A 164 -21.48 17.41 -8.72
C TYR A 164 -22.24 17.10 -7.43
N PHE A 165 -21.57 17.14 -6.28
CA PHE A 165 -22.17 16.90 -4.97
C PHE A 165 -22.63 18.18 -4.25
N ASP A 166 -22.59 19.35 -4.93
CA ASP A 166 -22.89 20.66 -4.33
C ASP A 166 -22.07 20.93 -3.03
N ALA A 167 -20.81 20.46 -3.04
CA ALA A 167 -19.91 20.49 -1.89
C ALA A 167 -18.69 21.41 -2.11
N LEU A 168 -18.68 22.18 -3.20
CA LEU A 168 -17.54 23.00 -3.61
C LEU A 168 -17.18 24.08 -2.59
N GLU A 169 -18.16 24.57 -1.81
CA GLU A 169 -17.90 25.54 -0.73
C GLU A 169 -17.11 24.98 0.46
N TYR A 170 -17.09 23.64 0.61
CA TYR A 170 -16.41 22.92 1.69
C TYR A 170 -15.02 22.41 1.32
N ASP A 171 -14.49 22.76 0.14
CA ASP A 171 -13.19 22.33 -0.37
C ASP A 171 -12.04 22.45 0.66
N ILE A 172 -11.87 23.61 1.31
CA ILE A 172 -10.84 23.83 2.33
C ILE A 172 -11.05 22.93 3.57
N LEU A 173 -12.30 22.75 4.01
CA LEU A 173 -12.61 21.92 5.17
C LEU A 173 -12.31 20.45 4.88
N ILE A 174 -12.76 19.95 3.72
CA ILE A 174 -12.51 18.57 3.28
C ILE A 174 -11.01 18.35 3.10
N GLY A 175 -10.31 19.32 2.50
CA GLY A 175 -8.86 19.30 2.35
C GLY A 175 -8.13 19.18 3.69
N HIS A 176 -8.54 19.94 4.71
CA HIS A 176 -7.99 19.79 6.07
C HIS A 176 -8.25 18.41 6.67
N VAL A 177 -9.42 17.81 6.46
CA VAL A 177 -9.72 16.45 6.94
C VAL A 177 -8.77 15.45 6.30
N PHE A 178 -8.59 15.50 4.98
CA PHE A 178 -7.63 14.63 4.28
C PHE A 178 -6.19 14.88 4.72
N TYR A 179 -5.83 16.12 4.99
CA TYR A 179 -4.52 16.44 5.53
C TYR A 179 -4.31 15.78 6.90
N PHE A 180 -5.29 15.86 7.81
CA PHE A 180 -5.19 15.20 9.11
C PHE A 180 -5.02 13.69 8.99
N ILE A 181 -5.72 13.05 8.04
CA ILE A 181 -5.55 11.63 7.73
C ILE A 181 -4.12 11.35 7.24
N ALA A 182 -3.61 12.17 6.32
CA ALA A 182 -2.23 12.08 5.84
C ALA A 182 -1.22 12.19 6.99
N ALA A 183 -1.33 13.22 7.82
CA ALA A 183 -0.46 13.44 8.97
C ALA A 183 -0.51 12.26 9.96
N PHE A 184 -1.69 11.71 10.22
CA PHE A 184 -1.85 10.51 11.03
C PHE A 184 -1.10 9.32 10.43
N CYS A 185 -1.31 9.03 9.14
CA CYS A 185 -0.62 7.95 8.45
C CYS A 185 0.90 8.13 8.45
N LEU A 186 1.41 9.35 8.26
CA LEU A 186 2.85 9.65 8.32
C LEU A 186 3.44 9.34 9.69
N VAL A 187 2.79 9.82 10.76
CA VAL A 187 3.24 9.57 12.14
C VAL A 187 3.21 8.08 12.42
N MET A 188 2.17 7.36 11.99
CA MET A 188 2.11 5.91 12.15
C MET A 188 3.18 5.19 11.35
N ALA A 189 3.55 5.67 10.15
CA ALA A 189 4.63 5.11 9.35
C ALA A 189 5.98 5.24 10.09
N ILE A 190 6.30 6.45 10.56
CA ILE A 190 7.54 6.74 11.29
C ILE A 190 7.61 5.90 12.57
N PHE A 191 6.52 5.87 13.34
CA PHE A 191 6.47 5.13 14.59
C PHE A 191 6.61 3.61 14.37
N SER A 192 5.98 3.08 13.30
CA SER A 192 6.11 1.68 12.90
C SER A 192 7.54 1.34 12.47
N ALA A 193 8.19 2.22 11.69
CA ALA A 193 9.58 2.03 11.28
C ALA A 193 10.53 2.02 12.49
N TRP A 194 10.37 2.99 13.41
CA TRP A 194 11.15 3.06 14.64
C TRP A 194 10.98 1.81 15.50
N TYR A 195 9.74 1.33 15.66
CA TYR A 195 9.46 0.11 16.41
C TYR A 195 10.13 -1.11 15.78
N ILE A 196 10.01 -1.27 14.46
CA ILE A 196 10.63 -2.39 13.74
C ILE A 196 12.14 -2.37 13.90
N PHE A 197 12.75 -1.20 13.78
CA PHE A 197 14.19 -1.03 13.90
C PHE A 197 14.69 -1.40 15.32
N THR A 198 13.97 -1.00 16.35
CA THR A 198 14.32 -1.26 17.76
C THR A 198 14.08 -2.70 18.21
N HIS A 199 13.27 -3.47 17.49
CA HIS A 199 12.93 -4.88 17.80
C HIS A 199 13.41 -5.86 16.72
N LEU A 200 14.33 -5.43 15.85
CA LEU A 200 14.79 -6.22 14.70
C LEU A 200 15.40 -7.56 15.13
N GLU A 201 16.15 -7.58 16.23
CA GLU A 201 16.77 -8.79 16.78
C GLU A 201 15.74 -9.83 17.22
N GLU A 202 14.65 -9.39 17.86
CA GLU A 202 13.56 -10.27 18.27
C GLU A 202 12.90 -10.93 17.06
N PHE A 203 12.65 -10.15 16.00
CA PHE A 203 12.10 -10.67 14.75
C PHE A 203 13.04 -11.65 14.05
N ALA A 204 14.35 -11.38 14.06
CA ALA A 204 15.35 -12.27 13.48
C ALA A 204 15.44 -13.61 14.24
N LEU A 205 15.33 -13.59 15.57
CA LEU A 205 15.35 -14.78 16.41
C LEU A 205 14.09 -15.64 16.23
N GLU A 206 12.92 -15.03 16.04
CA GLU A 206 11.68 -15.74 15.75
C GLU A 206 11.72 -16.49 14.41
N GLY A 207 12.29 -15.87 13.37
CA GLY A 207 12.52 -16.52 12.08
C GLY A 207 13.32 -17.82 12.24
N LYS A 208 14.42 -17.77 13.02
CA LYS A 208 15.26 -18.94 13.30
C LYS A 208 14.53 -20.01 14.12
N LYS A 209 13.73 -19.61 15.12
CA LYS A 209 12.97 -20.54 15.97
C LYS A 209 11.91 -21.32 15.18
N ASN A 210 11.29 -20.69 14.19
CA ASN A 210 10.30 -21.34 13.32
C ASN A 210 10.95 -22.31 12.32
N ILE A 211 12.15 -22.00 11.80
CA ILE A 211 12.93 -22.93 10.98
C ILE A 211 13.23 -24.21 11.77
N ASN A 212 13.69 -24.07 13.02
CA ASN A 212 14.06 -25.22 13.85
C ASN A 212 12.86 -26.06 14.34
N LYS A 213 11.63 -25.53 14.28
CA LYS A 213 10.40 -26.24 14.68
C LYS A 213 9.75 -27.03 13.56
N THR A 214 10.18 -26.83 12.32
CA THR A 214 9.68 -27.64 11.20
C THR A 214 10.60 -28.86 11.17
N PRO A 215 10.20 -30.03 11.71
CA PRO A 215 11.02 -31.22 11.59
C PRO A 215 11.21 -31.43 10.10
N VAL A 216 12.45 -31.35 9.64
CA VAL A 216 12.80 -31.89 8.33
C VAL A 216 12.43 -33.35 8.43
N LYS A 217 11.27 -33.73 7.88
CA LYS A 217 10.98 -35.14 7.62
C LYS A 217 12.10 -35.58 6.70
N MET A 218 13.10 -36.25 7.24
CA MET A 218 13.98 -37.06 6.42
C MET A 218 13.06 -38.12 5.83
N GLN A 219 12.58 -37.89 4.61
CA GLN A 219 12.00 -38.96 3.83
C GLN A 219 13.08 -40.02 3.74
N THR A 220 12.79 -41.21 4.28
CA THR A 220 13.68 -42.34 4.11
C THR A 220 13.77 -42.65 2.62
N TYR A 221 14.89 -43.21 2.17
CA TYR A 221 15.09 -43.58 0.77
C TYR A 221 13.95 -44.49 0.24
N GLU A 222 13.33 -45.29 1.12
CA GLU A 222 12.15 -46.12 0.84
C GLU A 222 10.85 -45.34 0.59
N GLU A 223 10.70 -44.11 1.10
CA GLU A 223 9.56 -43.24 0.77
C GLU A 223 9.77 -42.54 -0.58
N LEU A 224 11.02 -42.21 -0.95
CA LEU A 224 11.37 -41.64 -2.26
C LEU A 224 11.22 -42.61 -3.43
N THR A 225 11.36 -43.93 -3.20
CA THR A 225 11.23 -44.97 -4.25
C THR A 225 9.80 -45.48 -4.45
N LYS A 226 8.84 -45.02 -3.64
CA LYS A 226 7.40 -45.33 -3.82
C LYS A 226 6.68 -44.36 -4.76
N ASP A 227 7.35 -43.30 -5.22
CA ASP A 227 6.82 -42.43 -6.25
C ASP A 227 6.90 -43.15 -7.62
N PRO A 228 5.77 -43.48 -8.26
CA PRO A 228 5.75 -44.24 -9.52
C PRO A 228 6.47 -43.53 -10.69
N PHE A 229 6.89 -42.28 -10.51
CA PHE A 229 7.67 -41.51 -11.48
C PHE A 229 9.20 -41.54 -11.25
N SER A 230 9.72 -42.23 -10.22
CA SER A 230 11.17 -42.29 -9.95
C SER A 230 11.98 -43.17 -10.92
N ASN A 231 11.34 -43.81 -11.90
CA ASN A 231 11.97 -44.73 -12.85
C ASN A 231 12.83 -44.06 -13.94
N ILE A 232 13.04 -42.74 -13.90
CA ILE A 232 13.84 -42.03 -14.91
C ILE A 232 15.30 -41.83 -14.46
N VAL A 233 15.64 -42.10 -13.18
CA VAL A 233 17.03 -42.00 -12.71
C VAL A 233 17.67 -43.40 -12.75
N PRO A 234 18.67 -43.65 -13.62
CA PRO A 234 19.36 -44.93 -13.64
C PRO A 234 20.04 -45.18 -12.30
N PRO A 235 20.04 -46.44 -11.80
CA PRO A 235 20.67 -46.77 -10.53
C PRO A 235 22.16 -46.41 -10.58
N PRO A 236 22.71 -45.75 -9.53
CA PRO A 236 24.14 -45.51 -9.46
C PRO A 236 24.88 -46.85 -9.45
N SER A 237 25.94 -46.95 -10.26
CA SER A 237 26.80 -48.12 -10.32
C SER A 237 27.30 -48.47 -8.92
N GLN A 238 27.06 -49.72 -8.50
CA GLN A 238 27.49 -50.27 -7.21
C GLN A 238 29.01 -50.38 -7.12
N THR A 239 29.69 -49.26 -6.94
CA THR A 239 31.10 -49.21 -6.58
C THR A 239 31.33 -47.95 -5.77
N ASP A 240 30.85 -47.94 -4.52
CA ASP A 240 31.57 -47.42 -3.35
C ASP A 240 30.63 -47.44 -2.15
N ASN A 241 31.01 -48.14 -1.08
CA ASN A 241 30.28 -48.19 0.20
C ASN A 241 30.60 -46.95 1.06
N SER A 242 30.90 -45.81 0.42
CA SER A 242 31.01 -44.54 1.13
C SER A 242 29.60 -43.99 1.35
N MET A 243 29.28 -43.76 2.62
CA MET A 243 27.97 -43.29 3.08
C MET A 243 27.74 -41.87 2.54
N HIS A 244 27.27 -41.75 1.30
CA HIS A 244 26.98 -40.48 0.67
C HIS A 244 25.74 -39.88 1.33
N VAL A 245 25.97 -38.98 2.28
CA VAL A 245 24.94 -38.12 2.84
C VAL A 245 24.48 -37.17 1.74
N ILE A 246 23.43 -37.55 1.01
CA ILE A 246 22.75 -36.68 0.06
C ILE A 246 22.02 -35.63 0.90
N LYS A 247 22.66 -34.46 1.10
CA LYS A 247 21.97 -33.28 1.63
C LYS A 247 21.00 -32.78 0.57
N ILE A 248 19.75 -33.20 0.66
CA ILE A 248 18.66 -32.64 -0.14
C ILE A 248 18.53 -31.17 0.27
N LYS A 249 18.94 -30.25 -0.63
CA LYS A 249 18.65 -28.83 -0.44
C LYS A 249 17.12 -28.67 -0.46
N PRO A 250 16.54 -27.96 0.51
CA PRO A 250 15.11 -27.65 0.45
C PRO A 250 14.85 -26.91 -0.86
N LYS A 251 13.88 -27.42 -1.62
CA LYS A 251 13.34 -26.76 -2.80
C LYS A 251 12.81 -25.42 -2.28
N ASN A 252 13.43 -24.32 -2.70
CA ASN A 252 12.81 -23.01 -2.52
C ASN A 252 11.52 -23.08 -3.34
N GLU A 253 10.40 -23.22 -2.65
CA GLU A 253 9.11 -22.90 -3.24
C GLU A 253 9.11 -21.38 -3.36
N ASP A 254 9.39 -20.92 -4.58
CA ASP A 254 9.33 -19.52 -4.97
C ASP A 254 7.91 -18.99 -4.69
N LEU A 255 7.87 -17.93 -3.87
CA LEU A 255 6.74 -17.02 -3.69
C LEU A 255 6.70 -16.01 -4.84
#